data_AF-A0A9E1SS86-F1
#
_entry.id   AF-A0A9E1SS86-F1
#
_cell.length_a   1.000
_cell.length_b   1.000
_cell.length_c   1.000
_cell.angle_alpha   90.00
_cell.angle_beta   90.00
_cell.angle_gamma   90.00
#
_symmetry.space_group_name_H-M   'P 1'
#
loop_
_entity.id
_entity.type
_entity.pdbx_description
1 polymer ?
#
loop_
_entity_poly.entity_id
_entity_poly.type
_entity_poly.pdbx_seq_one_letter_code
_entity_poly.pdbx_strand_id
1 'polypeptide(L)'
;VDFLRNRARAARYTLYVAPEHGELADDRAEAVAAYLDAQGFHTRVLLAQKTQAESAGRVRVVVRSYTVTLPGCPDWTTEPGKSFDNVVHSNWGCATATNLGLMVADPGDLARGRQPGGADAELLSKRIQDYRKGETKALDPEDIGTIEAQQKTGGSGS
;
A
#
# COMPACT_ATOMS: atom_id res chain seq x y z
N VAL A 1 9.55 -21.80 10.60
CA VAL A 1 9.88 -21.13 9.30
C VAL A 1 8.62 -20.82 8.50
N ASP A 2 7.60 -21.69 8.53
CA ASP A 2 6.35 -21.50 7.76
C ASP A 2 5.54 -20.25 8.13
N PHE A 3 5.54 -19.83 9.40
CA PHE A 3 4.93 -18.56 9.82
C PHE A 3 5.48 -17.35 9.06
N LEU A 4 6.80 -17.29 8.84
CA LEU A 4 7.44 -16.21 8.09
C LEU A 4 7.13 -16.34 6.60
N ARG A 5 7.09 -17.57 6.10
CA ARG A 5 6.86 -17.88 4.69
C ARG A 5 5.44 -17.52 4.24
N ASN A 6 4.41 -17.73 5.08
CA ASN A 6 3.03 -17.35 4.76
C ASN A 6 2.78 -15.84 4.87
N ARG A 7 3.46 -15.13 5.79
CA ARG A 7 3.32 -13.67 5.92
C ARG A 7 4.13 -12.89 4.87
N ALA A 8 5.34 -13.32 4.51
CA ALA A 8 6.19 -12.59 3.55
C ALA A 8 5.82 -12.81 2.07
N ARG A 9 5.01 -13.83 1.75
CA ARG A 9 4.56 -14.06 0.37
C ARG A 9 3.49 -13.06 -0.10
N ALA A 10 2.73 -12.47 0.83
CA ALA A 10 1.66 -11.52 0.49
C ALA A 10 2.13 -10.06 0.51
N ALA A 11 3.18 -9.75 1.28
CA ALA A 11 3.70 -8.39 1.40
C ALA A 11 5.21 -8.42 1.58
N ARG A 12 5.89 -7.51 0.88
CA ARG A 12 7.35 -7.33 0.88
C ARG A 12 7.82 -6.78 2.23
N TYR A 13 7.70 -7.57 3.29
CA TYR A 13 8.09 -7.16 4.62
C TYR A 13 9.61 -7.15 4.77
N THR A 14 10.16 -6.03 5.23
CA THR A 14 11.54 -5.96 5.70
C THR A 14 11.66 -6.62 7.06
N LEU A 15 12.55 -7.60 7.19
CA LEU A 15 12.91 -8.22 8.45
C LEU A 15 14.07 -7.43 9.07
N TYR A 16 13.90 -7.00 10.31
CA TYR A 16 14.94 -6.29 11.03
C TYR A 16 15.68 -7.26 11.96
N VAL A 17 17.00 -7.32 11.85
CA VAL A 17 17.83 -8.17 12.70
C VAL A 17 18.62 -7.25 13.64
N ALA A 18 18.37 -7.34 14.94
CA ALA A 18 19.01 -6.50 15.95
C ALA A 18 19.90 -7.38 16.85
N PRO A 19 21.22 -7.16 16.87
CA PRO A 19 22.07 -7.78 17.87
C PRO A 19 21.76 -7.19 19.26
N GLU A 20 21.91 -8.00 20.31
CA GLU A 20 21.85 -7.50 21.67
C GLU A 20 23.18 -6.89 22.11
N HIS A 21 23.95 -7.56 22.97
CA HIS A 21 25.24 -7.07 23.47
C HIS A 21 26.38 -8.07 23.19
N GLY A 22 27.55 -7.52 22.82
CA GLY A 22 28.80 -8.23 22.57
C GLY A 22 29.10 -8.47 21.08
N GLU A 23 30.38 -8.60 20.73
CA GLU A 23 30.88 -8.84 19.36
C GLU A 23 30.29 -10.12 18.75
N LEU A 24 30.16 -11.18 19.55
CA LEU A 24 29.48 -12.42 19.16
C LEU A 24 28.01 -12.21 18.73
N ALA A 25 27.32 -11.21 19.31
CA ALA A 25 25.95 -10.89 18.89
C ALA A 25 25.93 -10.20 17.52
N ASP A 26 26.93 -9.36 17.24
CA ASP A 26 27.10 -8.66 15.98
C ASP A 26 27.36 -9.68 14.85
N ASP A 27 28.32 -10.61 15.04
CA ASP A 27 28.61 -11.70 14.09
C ASP A 27 27.39 -12.59 13.82
N ARG A 28 26.65 -12.94 14.89
CA ARG A 28 25.42 -13.74 14.78
C ARG A 28 24.33 -12.99 14.04
N ALA A 29 24.20 -11.68 14.24
CA ALA A 29 23.18 -10.89 13.53
C ALA A 29 23.44 -10.87 12.03
N GLU A 30 24.70 -10.77 11.62
CA GLU A 30 25.09 -10.85 10.21
C GLU A 30 24.83 -12.25 9.63
N ALA A 31 25.20 -13.31 10.34
CA ALA A 31 24.92 -14.69 9.90
C ALA A 31 23.42 -14.97 9.75
N VAL A 32 22.60 -14.49 10.69
CA VAL A 32 21.13 -14.63 10.65
C VAL A 32 20.55 -13.81 9.49
N ALA A 33 21.03 -12.59 9.26
CA ALA A 33 20.59 -11.76 8.14
C ALA A 33 20.92 -12.44 6.80
N ALA A 34 22.15 -12.93 6.61
CA ALA A 34 22.57 -13.65 5.41
C ALA A 34 21.73 -14.91 5.16
N TYR A 35 21.44 -15.68 6.21
CA TYR A 35 20.56 -16.84 6.10
C TYR A 35 19.15 -16.45 5.63
N LEU A 36 18.56 -15.41 6.21
CA LEU A 36 17.23 -14.93 5.86
C LEU A 36 17.18 -14.33 4.44
N ASP A 37 18.21 -13.60 4.01
CA ASP A 37 18.32 -13.10 2.64
C ASP A 37 18.41 -14.24 1.63
N ALA A 38 19.17 -15.29 1.94
CA ALA A 38 19.25 -16.50 1.10
C ALA A 38 17.91 -17.25 0.99
N GLN A 39 16.99 -17.05 1.94
CA GLN A 39 15.62 -17.57 1.89
C GLN A 39 14.64 -16.64 1.14
N GLY A 40 15.12 -15.52 0.58
CA GLY A 40 14.34 -14.57 -0.22
C GLY A 40 13.63 -13.48 0.58
N PHE A 41 14.00 -13.26 1.84
CA PHE A 41 13.51 -12.12 2.63
C PHE A 41 14.40 -10.90 2.40
N HIS A 42 13.84 -9.69 2.45
CA HIS A 42 14.66 -8.48 2.52
C HIS A 42 14.99 -8.20 3.99
N THR A 43 16.25 -8.36 4.37
CA THR A 43 16.68 -8.10 5.74
C THR A 43 17.40 -6.75 5.89
N ARG A 44 17.36 -6.21 7.09
CA ARG A 44 18.15 -5.04 7.49
C ARG A 44 18.68 -5.23 8.90
N VAL A 45 20.00 -5.18 9.07
CA VAL A 45 20.62 -5.23 10.39
C VAL A 45 20.50 -3.85 11.07
N LEU A 46 20.01 -3.81 12.30
CA LEU A 46 19.86 -2.61 13.11
C LEU A 46 20.92 -2.57 14.22
N LEU A 47 22.13 -2.13 13.87
CA LEU A 47 23.26 -2.07 14.81
C LEU A 47 23.11 -0.96 15.88
N ALA A 48 22.28 0.05 15.62
CA ALA A 48 22.06 1.19 16.52
C ALA A 48 21.03 0.92 17.64
N GLN A 49 20.32 -0.21 17.60
CA GLN A 49 19.35 -0.61 18.63
C GLN A 49 19.92 -1.73 19.50
N LYS A 50 21.09 -1.50 20.11
CA LYS A 50 21.59 -2.34 21.20
C LYS A 50 20.63 -2.19 22.38
N THR A 51 19.65 -3.08 22.47
CA THR A 51 18.77 -3.13 23.64
C THR A 51 19.61 -3.47 24.85
N GLN A 52 19.34 -2.84 26.00
CA GLN A 52 19.81 -3.32 27.30
C GLN A 52 19.14 -4.67 27.61
N ALA A 53 19.59 -5.72 26.94
CA ALA A 53 19.17 -7.08 27.22
C ALA A 53 20.21 -7.71 28.14
N GLU A 54 19.74 -8.39 29.17
CA GLU A 54 20.56 -9.01 30.23
C GLU A 54 21.41 -10.19 29.75
N SER A 55 21.23 -10.66 28.51
CA SER A 55 21.94 -11.82 27.96
C SER A 55 22.89 -11.42 26.83
N ALA A 56 24.18 -11.70 27.01
CA ALA A 56 25.16 -11.53 25.95
C ALA A 56 24.93 -12.52 24.79
N GLY A 57 25.21 -12.09 23.56
CA GLY A 57 25.33 -12.98 22.40
C GLY A 57 24.02 -13.41 21.71
N ARG A 58 22.85 -12.87 22.06
CA ARG A 58 21.59 -13.19 21.34
C ARG A 58 21.31 -12.20 20.20
N VAL A 59 20.46 -12.65 19.28
CA VAL A 59 19.95 -11.89 18.15
C VAL A 59 18.44 -11.88 18.20
N ARG A 60 17.82 -10.71 17.97
CA ARG A 60 16.37 -10.57 17.85
C ARG A 60 16.01 -10.26 16.41
N VAL A 61 15.06 -11.03 15.87
CA VAL A 61 14.47 -10.77 14.56
C VAL A 61 13.10 -10.12 14.77
N VAL A 62 12.91 -8.93 14.21
CA VAL A 62 11.69 -8.14 14.31
C VAL A 62 11.04 -8.09 12.94
N VAL A 63 9.77 -8.50 12.87
CA VAL A 63 8.94 -8.36 11.68
C VAL A 63 7.99 -7.20 11.91
N ARG A 64 8.00 -6.22 11.01
CA ARG A 64 7.01 -5.14 11.00
C ARG A 64 5.94 -5.46 9.97
N SER A 65 4.69 -5.49 10.41
CA SER A 65 3.51 -5.68 9.56
C SER A 65 2.48 -4.61 9.84
N TYR A 66 1.75 -4.21 8.80
CA TYR A 66 0.60 -3.33 8.91
C TYR A 66 -0.69 -4.16 8.80
N THR A 67 -1.70 -3.78 9.57
CA THR A 67 -3.04 -4.39 9.55
C THR A 67 -4.08 -3.29 9.51
N VAL A 68 -5.09 -3.45 8.65
CA VAL A 68 -6.21 -2.49 8.59
C VAL A 68 -7.32 -2.94 9.53
N THR A 69 -7.76 -2.04 10.40
CA THR A 69 -8.99 -2.21 11.18
C THR A 69 -10.08 -1.40 10.50
N LEU A 70 -11.15 -2.07 10.08
CA LEU A 70 -12.27 -1.41 9.42
C LEU A 70 -13.09 -0.60 10.43
N PRO A 71 -13.74 0.50 10.00
CA PRO A 71 -14.66 1.22 10.86
C PRO A 71 -15.84 0.33 11.25
N GLY A 72 -16.35 0.51 12.48
CA GLY A 72 -17.55 -0.15 12.96
C GLY A 72 -18.78 0.38 12.22
N CYS A 73 -19.22 -0.35 11.21
CA CYS A 73 -20.22 0.10 10.25
C CYS A 73 -21.32 -0.96 10.06
N PRO A 74 -22.61 -0.57 9.95
CA PRO A 74 -23.15 0.78 10.10
C PRO A 74 -23.26 1.24 11.56
N ASP A 75 -23.17 2.55 11.78
CA ASP A 75 -23.37 3.26 13.05
C ASP A 75 -24.58 4.20 12.96
N TRP A 76 -25.62 3.96 13.76
CA TRP A 76 -26.87 4.73 13.80
C TRP A 76 -27.01 5.61 15.05
N THR A 77 -25.90 5.94 15.71
CA THR A 77 -25.90 6.85 16.87
C THR A 77 -26.40 8.25 16.53
N THR A 78 -26.19 8.73 15.29
CA THR A 78 -26.86 9.92 14.77
C THR A 78 -28.16 9.52 14.09
N GLU A 79 -29.28 10.16 14.44
CA GLU A 79 -30.56 9.90 13.77
C GLU A 79 -30.65 10.68 12.44
N PRO A 80 -30.87 9.99 11.30
CA PRO A 80 -31.04 10.66 10.01
C PRO A 80 -32.22 11.63 10.04
N GLY A 81 -31.99 12.87 9.57
CA GLY A 81 -33.05 13.87 9.39
C GLY A 81 -33.58 14.52 10.67
N LYS A 82 -32.96 14.26 11.84
CA LYS A 82 -33.36 14.86 13.13
C LYS A 82 -32.26 15.69 13.79
N SER A 83 -31.07 15.72 13.17
CA SER A 83 -29.97 16.60 13.57
C SER A 83 -30.13 17.95 12.83
N PHE A 84 -30.16 19.04 13.60
CA PHE A 84 -30.27 20.43 13.11
C PHE A 84 -29.02 21.27 13.38
N ASP A 85 -27.98 20.62 13.91
CA ASP A 85 -26.66 21.17 14.22
C ASP A 85 -25.73 21.25 13.01
N ASN A 86 -26.22 20.88 11.81
CA ASN A 86 -25.47 20.91 10.54
C ASN A 86 -24.15 20.12 10.59
N VAL A 87 -24.12 19.02 11.35
CA VAL A 87 -22.96 18.12 11.45
C VAL A 87 -23.07 16.96 10.46
N VAL A 88 -21.93 16.32 10.18
CA VAL A 88 -21.90 15.10 9.37
C VAL A 88 -22.53 13.93 10.14
N HIS A 89 -23.29 13.09 9.45
CA HIS A 89 -23.90 11.90 10.03
C HIS A 89 -22.82 10.86 10.42
N SER A 90 -23.05 10.05 11.45
CA SER A 90 -22.14 8.98 11.92
C SER A 90 -21.64 8.06 10.80
N ASN A 91 -22.53 7.63 9.90
CA ASN A 91 -22.19 6.83 8.71
C ASN A 91 -21.52 7.59 7.54
N TRP A 92 -21.21 8.87 7.66
CA TRP A 92 -20.61 9.62 6.56
C TRP A 92 -19.24 9.03 6.18
N GLY A 93 -19.06 8.68 4.91
CA GLY A 93 -17.82 8.06 4.41
C GLY A 93 -17.60 6.59 4.81
N CYS A 94 -18.50 5.99 5.58
CA CYS A 94 -18.37 4.62 6.09
C CYS A 94 -18.18 3.57 4.98
N ALA A 95 -19.00 3.61 3.93
CA ALA A 95 -18.89 2.69 2.80
C ALA A 95 -17.55 2.88 2.05
N THR A 96 -17.14 4.12 1.85
CA THR A 96 -15.86 4.46 1.21
C THR A 96 -14.67 3.93 2.00
N ALA A 97 -14.63 4.18 3.30
CA ALA A 97 -13.55 3.73 4.18
C ALA A 97 -13.49 2.19 4.27
N THR A 98 -14.66 1.54 4.36
CA THR A 98 -14.77 0.08 4.38
C THR A 98 -14.26 -0.53 3.08
N ASN A 99 -14.75 -0.04 1.94
CA ASN A 99 -14.33 -0.53 0.63
C ASN A 99 -12.83 -0.31 0.41
N LEU A 100 -12.29 0.87 0.77
CA LEU A 100 -10.86 1.12 0.69
C LEU A 100 -10.06 0.13 1.54
N GLY A 101 -10.48 -0.10 2.80
CA GLY A 101 -9.81 -1.04 3.70
C GLY A 101 -9.88 -2.50 3.23
N LEU A 102 -10.93 -2.87 2.50
CA LEU A 102 -11.09 -4.21 1.90
C LEU A 102 -10.33 -4.38 0.58
N MET A 103 -10.14 -3.30 -0.19
CA MET A 103 -9.49 -3.35 -1.51
C MET A 103 -7.98 -3.10 -1.44
N VAL A 104 -7.46 -2.49 -0.37
CA VAL A 104 -6.03 -2.16 -0.29
C VAL A 104 -5.17 -3.42 -0.26
N ALA A 105 -4.25 -3.53 -1.22
CA ALA A 105 -3.37 -4.70 -1.32
C ALA A 105 -2.27 -4.69 -0.26
N ASP A 106 -1.66 -3.53 0.02
CA ASP A 106 -0.68 -3.34 1.10
C ASP A 106 -1.22 -2.37 2.16
N PRO A 107 -1.57 -2.86 3.37
CA PRO A 107 -2.02 -2.01 4.46
C PRO A 107 -1.05 -0.87 4.84
N GLY A 108 0.25 -1.02 4.56
CA GLY A 108 1.26 0.01 4.80
C GLY A 108 1.02 1.28 3.97
N ASP A 109 0.40 1.14 2.79
CA ASP A 109 0.11 2.28 1.89
C ASP A 109 -0.85 3.30 2.54
N LEU A 110 -1.70 2.86 3.48
CA LEU A 110 -2.59 3.75 4.23
C LEU A 110 -1.84 4.60 5.27
N ALA A 111 -0.77 4.05 5.87
CA ALA A 111 0.05 4.77 6.84
C ALA A 111 1.04 5.71 6.14
N ARG A 112 1.55 5.30 4.99
CA ARG A 112 2.43 6.09 4.15
C ARG A 112 2.23 5.66 2.70
N GLY A 113 1.80 6.59 1.86
CA GLY A 113 1.75 6.36 0.42
C GLY A 113 3.12 5.99 -0.14
N ARG A 114 3.12 5.18 -1.21
CA ARG A 114 4.37 4.83 -1.90
C ARG A 114 5.00 6.07 -2.52
N GLN A 115 6.33 6.10 -2.49
CA GLN A 115 7.08 7.14 -3.17
C GLN A 115 6.97 6.91 -4.68
N PRO A 116 6.43 7.86 -5.45
CA PRO A 116 6.38 7.72 -6.91
C PRO A 116 7.82 7.67 -7.43
N GLY A 117 8.04 6.87 -8.48
CA GLY A 117 9.30 6.86 -9.21
C GLY A 117 9.52 8.19 -9.95
N GLY A 118 10.68 8.32 -10.61
CA GLY A 118 10.94 9.46 -11.49
C GLY A 118 9.87 9.56 -12.58
N ALA A 119 9.39 10.77 -12.84
CA ALA A 119 8.49 11.04 -13.96
C ALA A 119 9.29 11.21 -15.26
N ASP A 120 8.81 10.60 -16.33
CA ASP A 120 9.37 10.78 -17.69
C ASP A 120 8.76 12.04 -18.31
N ALA A 121 9.51 13.14 -18.25
CA ALA A 121 9.03 14.46 -18.67
C ALA A 121 8.89 14.55 -20.20
N GLU A 122 9.75 13.86 -20.94
CA GLU A 122 9.73 13.77 -22.38
C GLU A 122 8.48 13.05 -22.87
N LEU A 123 8.16 11.89 -22.27
CA LEU A 123 6.94 11.15 -22.56
C LEU A 123 5.70 11.99 -22.25
N LEU A 124 5.64 12.60 -21.07
CA LEU A 124 4.51 13.45 -20.68
C LEU A 124 4.32 14.63 -21.64
N SER A 125 5.41 15.31 -22.00
CA SER A 125 5.38 16.43 -22.95
C SER A 125 4.87 15.98 -24.33
N LYS A 126 5.34 14.83 -24.82
CA LYS A 126 4.87 14.25 -26.08
C LYS A 126 3.38 13.94 -26.03
N ARG A 127 2.88 13.31 -24.96
CA ARG A 127 1.46 12.97 -24.83
C ARG A 127 0.54 14.18 -24.82
N ILE A 128 0.98 15.29 -24.22
CA ILE A 128 0.24 16.56 -24.28
C ILE A 128 0.21 17.11 -25.72
N GLN A 129 1.31 17.01 -26.46
CA GLN A 129 1.35 17.42 -27.86
C GLN A 129 0.45 16.56 -28.74
N ASP A 130 0.53 15.23 -28.59
CA ASP A 130 -0.33 14.27 -29.31
C ASP A 130 -1.81 14.59 -29.05
N TYR A 131 -2.19 14.83 -27.78
CA TYR A 131 -3.55 15.22 -27.40
C TYR A 131 -4.01 16.51 -28.08
N ARG A 132 -3.17 17.54 -28.11
CA ARG A 132 -3.51 18.83 -28.76
C ARG A 132 -3.64 18.73 -30.27
N LYS A 133 -2.94 17.78 -30.90
CA LYS A 133 -3.03 17.51 -32.35
C LYS A 133 -4.16 16.54 -32.71
N GLY A 134 -4.82 15.93 -31.74
CA GLY A 134 -5.81 14.88 -31.97
C GLY A 134 -5.19 13.53 -32.35
N GLU A 135 -3.90 13.32 -32.10
CA GLU A 135 -3.14 12.10 -32.43
C GLU A 135 -3.17 11.08 -31.27
N THR A 136 -4.25 11.04 -30.48
CA THR A 136 -4.39 10.08 -29.38
C THR A 136 -4.78 8.70 -29.87
N LYS A 137 -4.31 7.64 -29.20
CA LYS A 137 -4.81 6.28 -29.44
C LYS A 137 -6.31 6.24 -29.14
N ALA A 138 -7.11 5.80 -30.12
CA ALA A 138 -8.52 5.51 -29.89
C ALA A 138 -8.66 4.36 -28.86
N LEU A 139 -9.63 4.48 -27.96
CA LEU A 139 -9.94 3.40 -27.03
C LEU A 139 -10.49 2.21 -27.82
N ASP A 140 -10.00 1.01 -27.52
CA ASP A 140 -10.54 -0.19 -28.13
C ASP A 140 -11.95 -0.41 -27.53
N PRO A 141 -12.97 -0.83 -28.30
CA PRO A 141 -14.34 -1.00 -27.79
C PRO A 141 -14.47 -1.88 -26.55
N GLU A 142 -13.51 -2.80 -26.37
CA GLU A 142 -13.38 -3.68 -25.21
C GLU A 142 -12.96 -2.94 -23.93
N ASP A 143 -12.22 -1.83 -24.05
CA ASP A 143 -11.74 -1.03 -22.92
C ASP A 143 -12.82 -0.11 -22.32
N ILE A 144 -13.85 0.21 -23.10
CA ILE A 144 -14.91 1.16 -22.73
C ILE A 144 -16.18 0.50 -22.22
N GLY A 145 -16.27 -0.84 -22.17
CA GLY A 145 -17.46 -1.55 -21.71
C GLY A 145 -18.69 -1.08 -22.50
N THR A 146 -18.87 -1.61 -23.71
CA THR A 146 -19.90 -1.18 -24.65
C THR A 146 -21.28 -1.03 -23.99
N ILE A 147 -21.71 0.21 -23.74
CA ILE A 147 -23.12 0.57 -23.78
C ILE A 147 -23.43 1.02 -25.20
N GLU A 148 -24.12 0.18 -25.96
CA GLU A 148 -24.43 0.32 -27.39
C GLU A 148 -25.30 1.55 -27.76
N ALA A 149 -25.34 2.63 -26.97
CA ALA A 149 -26.32 3.71 -27.13
C ALA A 149 -25.82 5.15 -26.94
N GLN A 150 -24.51 5.43 -27.05
CA GLN A 150 -24.02 6.83 -27.05
C GLN A 150 -23.57 7.39 -28.42
N GLN A 151 -23.89 6.71 -29.52
CA GLN A 151 -23.87 7.33 -30.85
C GLN A 151 -25.13 8.17 -31.04
N LYS A 152 -25.16 9.35 -30.40
CA LYS A 152 -26.18 10.36 -30.70
C LYS A 152 -25.82 11.05 -32.02
N THR A 153 -26.66 10.77 -33.00
CA THR A 153 -26.95 11.55 -34.20
C THR A 153 -26.83 13.07 -34.01
N GLY A 154 -26.17 13.74 -34.94
CA GLY A 154 -26.20 15.20 -35.15
C GLY A 154 -25.67 15.55 -36.54
N GLY A 155 -26.56 15.74 -37.51
CA GLY A 155 -26.25 15.94 -38.93
C GLY A 155 -26.06 17.40 -39.37
N SER A 156 -25.74 17.58 -40.65
CA SER A 156 -26.13 18.69 -41.55
C SER A 156 -25.13 18.80 -42.71
N GLY A 157 -25.61 18.70 -43.95
CA GLY A 157 -24.85 19.00 -45.17
C GLY A 157 -25.80 18.93 -46.36
N SER A 158 -26.08 20.11 -46.94
CA SER A 158 -27.12 20.43 -47.94
C SER A 158 -27.13 19.59 -49.22
#